data_AF-A0A2N6PRD0-F1
#
_entry.id   AF-A0A2N6PRD0-F1
#
_cell.length_a   1.000
_cell.length_b   1.000
_cell.length_c   1.000
_cell.angle_alpha   90.00
_cell.angle_beta   90.00
_cell.angle_gamma   90.00
#
_symmetry.space_group_name_H-M   'P 1'
#
loop_
_entity.id
_entity.type
_entity.pdbx_description
1 polymer ?
#
loop_
_entity_poly.entity_id
_entity_poly.type
_entity_poly.pdbx_seq_one_letter_code
_entity_poly.pdbx_strand_id
1 'polypeptide(L)' 'MVSPLFFLVILFENLFKPRQLYLQPQNSVLSNLRLAS' A
#
# COMPACT_ATOMS: atom_id res chain seq x y z
N MET A 1 -16.33 26.49 14.99
CA MET A 1 -16.04 25.16 15.60
C MET A 1 -15.82 24.17 14.48
N VAL A 2 -14.67 23.50 14.44
CA VAL A 2 -14.39 22.45 13.42
C VAL A 2 -15.23 21.22 13.76
N SER A 3 -15.92 20.67 12.77
CA SER A 3 -16.82 19.53 12.96
C SER A 3 -16.02 18.25 13.31
N PRO A 4 -16.42 17.47 14.32
CA PRO A 4 -15.71 16.26 14.73
C PRO A 4 -15.64 15.18 13.63
N LEU A 5 -16.56 15.23 12.66
CA LEU A 5 -16.56 14.34 11.49
C LEU A 5 -15.34 14.55 10.58
N PHE A 6 -14.78 15.76 10.56
CA PHE A 6 -13.61 16.09 9.74
C PHE A 6 -12.38 15.27 10.18
N PHE A 7 -12.21 15.07 11.49
CA PHE A 7 -11.12 14.25 12.03
C PHE A 7 -11.29 12.76 11.71
N LEU A 8 -12.53 12.25 11.68
CA LEU A 8 -12.80 10.87 11.29
C LEU A 8 -12.42 10.61 9.84
N VAL A 9 -12.80 11.51 8.92
CA VAL A 9 -12.43 11.39 7.50
C VAL A 9 -10.93 11.34 7.32
N ILE A 10 -10.17 12.22 8.01
CA ILE A 10 -8.70 12.26 7.95
C ILE A 10 -8.09 10.98 8.53
N LEU A 11 -8.63 10.45 9.62
CA LEU A 11 -8.13 9.22 10.25
C LEU A 11 -8.33 8.01 9.34
N PHE A 12 -9.54 7.85 8.76
CA PHE A 12 -9.82 6.79 7.80
C PHE A 12 -8.97 6.94 6.55
N GLU A 13 -8.87 8.14 5.97
CA GLU A 13 -7.99 8.41 4.83
C GLU A 13 -6.56 7.99 5.15
N ASN A 14 -5.97 8.38 6.29
CA ASN A 14 -4.58 8.05 6.63
C ASN A 14 -4.34 6.58 7.01
N LEU A 15 -5.35 5.92 7.58
CA LEU A 15 -5.25 4.52 8.01
C LEU A 15 -5.50 3.54 6.86
N PHE A 16 -6.43 3.89 5.96
CA PHE A 16 -6.78 3.12 4.76
C PHE A 16 -6.06 3.57 3.49
N LYS A 17 -5.13 4.56 3.55
CA LYS A 17 -4.13 4.64 2.46
C LYS A 17 -3.57 3.23 2.35
N PRO A 18 -3.63 2.59 1.17
CA PRO A 18 -2.91 1.37 0.96
C PRO A 18 -1.45 1.79 1.11
N ARG A 19 -0.93 1.72 2.35
CA ARG A 19 0.49 1.64 2.59
C ARG A 19 0.85 0.46 1.77
N GLN A 20 1.53 0.77 0.68
CA GLN A 20 2.07 -0.11 -0.32
C GLN A 20 3.00 -1.05 0.45
N LEU A 21 2.39 -1.99 1.18
CA LEU A 21 2.95 -3.26 1.57
C LEU A 21 3.33 -3.77 0.22
N TYR A 22 4.62 -3.60 -0.07
CA TYR A 22 5.29 -4.01 -1.27
C TYR A 22 5.21 -5.53 -1.23
N LEU A 23 4.00 -6.06 -1.46
CA LEU A 23 3.73 -7.38 -1.98
C LEU A 23 4.39 -7.30 -3.33
N GLN A 24 5.70 -7.53 -3.29
CA GLN A 24 6.53 -7.68 -4.45
C GLN A 24 5.74 -8.64 -5.32
N PRO A 25 5.28 -8.21 -6.52
CA PRO A 25 4.59 -9.14 -7.39
C PRO A 25 5.57 -10.30 -7.53
N GLN A 26 5.11 -11.52 -7.25
CA GLN A 26 5.94 -12.73 -7.22
C GLN A 26 6.73 -12.96 -8.53
N ASN A 27 6.54 -12.09 -9.52
CA ASN A 27 7.34 -11.92 -10.71
C ASN A 27 8.84 -11.61 -10.48
N SER A 28 9.26 -11.14 -9.30
CA SER A 28 10.70 -10.93 -9.05
C SER A 28 11.48 -12.25 -9.00
N VAL A 29 10.91 -13.30 -8.41
CA VAL A 29 11.56 -14.63 -8.31
C VAL A 29 11.63 -15.29 -9.70
N LEU A 30 10.54 -15.21 -10.48
CA LEU A 30 10.50 -15.72 -11.86
C LEU A 30 11.46 -14.98 -12.81
N SER A 31 11.64 -13.66 -12.64
CA SER A 31 12.57 -12.90 -13.49
C SER A 31 14.04 -13.28 -13.26
N ASN A 32 14.41 -13.63 -12.01
CA ASN A 32 15.79 -14.05 -11.68
C ASN A 32 16.13 -15.43 -12.27
N LEU A 33 15.18 -16.36 -12.27
CA LEU A 33 15.38 -17.69 -12.88
C LEU A 33 15.55 -17.64 -14.40
N ARG A 34 14.82 -16.75 -15.09
CA ARG A 34 14.95 -16.55 -16.54
C ARG A 34 16.28 -15.91 -16.94
N LEU A 35 16.88 -15.10 -16.06
CA LEU A 35 18.16 -14.45 -16.33
C LEU A 35 19.36 -15.38 -16.09
N ALA A 36 19.13 -16.47 -15.35
CA ALA A 36 20.12 -17.50 -15.03
C ALA A 36 20.07 -18.72 -15.98
N SER A 37 19.18 -18.72 -16.98
CA SER A 37 19.12 -19.71 -18.08
C SER A 37 19.67 -19.11 -19.36
#